data_AF-A0A2N5CH63-F1
#
_entry.id   AF-A0A2N5CH63-F1
#
_cell.length_a   1.000
_cell.length_b   1.000
_cell.length_c   1.000
_cell.angle_alpha   90.00
_cell.angle_beta   90.00
_cell.angle_gamma   90.00
#
_symmetry.space_group_name_H-M   'P 1'
#
loop_
_entity.id
_entity.type
_entity.pdbx_description
1 polymer ?
#
loop_
_entity_poly.entity_id
_entity_poly.type
_entity_poly.pdbx_seq_one_letter_code
_entity_poly.pdbx_strand_id
1 'polypeptide(L)'
;MGVAHAVTRAVTLATALLLVAPWLPAHAAKAQYKVEIDAPKALKDILEEHLDLARYATRTDISDDQFQYMVETVGDQVRQFASTEGWFDPVTKATVEGEGDHRVVHLSVDPGARTVIRRADVEVSGPAATLSPEQVEQMRKKWGLPVGQPFRQADWDKAKEDALVQLQSKSYYGAKLASSQARIEPDEQAADLRAKYESGPAYVLGPLEIEGTRRYPAQIIRNVNPLGEGEPYRVERLLEFQRAVQNQPYFSNVQVELQEPPAATSAEAAAQQQTVTAPVKVKVREYPTHRLSSGVGFTTDTGAQVEGRYSYYNLFNRAWVLDTQARIEQKRQYGFVEMAMPPDPHTYRNSIYTSYERLIDVESTDTKSWRAGLKRSRSREKYDTTVSLDFYYDVLTPYGEPSQYSKALVPAFAWTRRDVDNPVFPRRGNVINTQIGVAAKGLLSDATFLRVYGRIRQYVPVGNRDLFVARLELGADMTSNDPALIPATLRFRAGGTDSIRGYSYQSIGTPSGQSVLPARYLGTGSLEYQYWFKPDWGAAVFWDMGTATNNLDGIKIYHGVGVGARWRSPVGPVQLDIGYGIQQKQFRPHISLGVAF
;
A
#
# COMPACT_ATOMS: atom_id res chain seq x y z
N MET A 1 -35.25 1.89 43.81
CA MET A 1 -34.59 2.75 44.82
C MET A 1 -33.27 2.09 45.19
N GLY A 2 -32.14 2.76 44.89
CA GLY A 2 -30.77 2.20 44.97
C GLY A 2 -30.55 1.14 43.89
N VAL A 3 -29.77 1.32 42.83
CA VAL A 3 -28.36 1.71 42.77
C VAL A 3 -28.17 2.40 41.41
N ALA A 4 -28.17 3.72 41.41
CA ALA A 4 -28.04 4.52 40.20
C ALA A 4 -27.14 5.74 40.48
N HIS A 5 -25.97 5.55 41.09
CA HIS A 5 -25.05 6.64 41.46
C HIS A 5 -23.57 6.15 41.52
N ALA A 6 -23.09 5.46 40.49
CA ALA A 6 -21.68 5.01 40.45
C ALA A 6 -21.02 4.95 39.06
N VAL A 7 -21.63 5.49 38.00
CA VAL A 7 -21.01 5.52 36.65
C VAL A 7 -20.85 6.96 36.12
N THR A 8 -21.36 7.96 36.83
CA THR A 8 -21.34 9.37 36.42
C THR A 8 -20.28 10.20 37.16
N ARG A 9 -19.06 9.66 37.34
CA ARG A 9 -17.91 10.43 37.88
C ARG A 9 -16.55 10.14 37.21
N ALA A 10 -16.49 9.32 36.16
CA ALA A 10 -15.26 9.09 35.39
C ALA A 10 -15.24 9.76 34.00
N VAL A 11 -16.33 10.42 33.58
CA VAL A 11 -16.44 11.14 32.29
C VAL A 11 -16.55 12.66 32.48
N THR A 12 -16.50 13.14 33.72
CA THR A 12 -16.56 14.57 34.07
C THR A 12 -15.25 15.11 34.68
N LEU A 13 -14.13 14.40 34.53
CA LEU A 13 -12.79 14.89 34.87
C LEU A 13 -11.82 15.00 33.66
N ALA A 14 -12.25 14.60 32.47
CA ALA A 14 -11.50 14.79 31.21
C ALA A 14 -12.04 15.96 30.36
N THR A 15 -13.17 16.55 30.74
CA THR A 15 -13.87 17.62 29.99
C THR A 15 -13.85 18.97 30.70
N ALA A 16 -13.11 19.09 31.81
CA ALA A 16 -12.93 20.33 32.58
C ALA A 16 -11.45 20.73 32.77
N LEU A 17 -10.55 20.17 31.94
CA LEU A 17 -9.11 20.52 31.91
C LEU A 17 -8.63 20.83 30.49
N LEU A 18 -9.54 21.28 29.62
CA LEU A 18 -9.28 21.65 28.23
C LEU A 18 -9.86 23.03 27.85
N LEU A 19 -10.15 23.87 28.84
CA LEU A 19 -10.75 25.20 28.64
C LEU A 19 -10.04 26.36 29.36
N VAL A 20 -8.79 26.16 29.78
CA VAL A 20 -7.87 27.28 30.09
C VAL A 20 -6.47 26.90 29.60
N ALA A 21 -6.32 26.74 28.29
CA ALA A 21 -5.04 27.09 27.69
C ALA A 21 -5.04 28.63 27.66
N PRO A 22 -4.11 29.32 28.34
CA PRO A 22 -3.97 30.74 28.09
C PRO A 22 -3.73 30.87 26.59
N TRP A 23 -4.48 31.77 25.94
CA TRP A 23 -3.99 32.46 24.77
C TRP A 23 -2.70 33.17 25.19
N LEU A 24 -1.61 32.41 25.27
CA LEU A 24 -0.31 32.98 25.08
C LEU A 24 -0.37 33.49 23.65
N PRO A 25 -0.30 34.80 23.40
CA PRO A 25 0.06 35.24 22.07
C PRO A 25 1.29 34.41 21.72
N ALA A 26 1.21 33.64 20.63
CA ALA A 26 2.42 33.28 19.93
C ALA A 26 3.13 34.62 19.77
N HIS A 27 4.15 34.85 20.59
CA HIS A 27 5.04 35.96 20.37
C HIS A 27 5.66 35.56 19.05
N ALA A 28 5.07 36.05 17.96
CA ALA A 28 5.74 36.09 16.67
C ALA A 28 7.07 36.72 17.03
N ALA A 29 8.13 35.90 17.02
CA ALA A 29 9.46 36.33 17.40
C ALA A 29 9.70 37.58 16.55
N LYS A 30 9.73 38.75 17.19
CA LYS A 30 10.01 39.98 16.48
C LYS A 30 11.43 39.81 16.00
N ALA A 31 11.61 39.73 14.69
CA ALA A 31 12.93 39.67 14.10
C ALA A 31 13.73 40.88 14.60
N GLN A 32 14.94 40.66 15.10
CA GLN A 32 15.84 41.74 15.53
C GLN A 32 16.27 42.62 14.36
N TYR A 33 16.26 42.05 13.16
CA TYR A 33 16.45 42.77 11.91
C TYR A 33 15.68 42.05 10.81
N LYS A 34 15.37 42.77 9.73
CA LYS A 34 14.72 42.21 8.54
C LYS A 34 15.77 41.94 7.48
N VAL A 35 15.63 40.85 6.73
CA VAL A 35 16.46 40.57 5.55
C VAL A 35 15.56 40.59 4.32
N GLU A 36 15.91 41.42 3.35
CA GLU A 36 15.24 41.51 2.06
C GLU A 36 16.20 41.03 0.97
N ILE A 37 15.86 39.89 0.34
CA ILE A 37 16.68 39.26 -0.70
C ILE A 37 16.05 39.50 -2.07
N ASP A 38 16.82 40.18 -2.91
CA ASP A 38 16.56 40.34 -4.34
C ASP A 38 17.50 39.43 -5.14
N ALA A 39 16.95 38.30 -5.60
CA ALA A 39 17.66 37.28 -6.36
C ALA A 39 16.66 36.49 -7.22
N PRO A 40 17.10 35.81 -8.29
CA PRO A 40 16.24 34.91 -9.05
C PRO A 40 15.65 33.82 -8.17
N LYS A 41 14.39 33.44 -8.44
CA LYS A 41 13.59 32.55 -7.58
C LYS A 41 14.34 31.30 -7.09
N ALA A 42 15.06 30.62 -7.99
CA ALA A 42 15.80 29.40 -7.67
C ALA A 42 16.92 29.61 -6.62
N LEU A 43 17.55 30.79 -6.59
CA LEU A 43 18.57 31.13 -5.61
C LEU A 43 17.95 31.76 -4.36
N LYS A 44 16.91 32.58 -4.53
CA LYS A 44 16.20 33.25 -3.44
C LYS A 44 15.70 32.27 -2.38
N ASP A 45 15.03 31.20 -2.79
CA ASP A 45 14.47 30.20 -1.87
C ASP A 45 15.57 29.57 -0.98
N ILE A 46 16.74 29.25 -1.57
CA ILE A 46 17.89 28.66 -0.87
C ILE A 46 18.53 29.66 0.09
N LEU A 47 18.69 30.92 -0.34
CA LEU A 47 19.29 31.97 0.50
C LEU A 47 18.37 32.31 1.67
N GLU A 48 17.06 32.39 1.48
CA GLU A 48 16.11 32.62 2.58
C GLU A 48 16.11 31.49 3.62
N GLU A 49 16.36 30.25 3.21
CA GLU A 49 16.38 29.09 4.11
C GLU A 49 17.73 28.89 4.82
N HIS A 50 18.84 29.13 4.12
CA HIS A 50 20.17 28.67 4.57
C HIS A 50 21.18 29.75 4.90
N LEU A 51 20.98 30.99 4.45
CA LEU A 51 21.90 32.09 4.71
C LEU A 51 21.85 32.48 6.20
N ASP A 52 23.01 32.76 6.80
CA ASP A 52 23.06 32.99 8.24
C ASP A 52 22.28 34.24 8.65
N LEU A 53 22.29 35.32 7.85
CA LEU A 53 21.49 36.53 8.13
C LEU A 53 19.99 36.20 8.14
N ALA A 54 19.52 35.29 7.29
CA ALA A 54 18.11 34.89 7.26
C ALA A 54 17.77 33.97 8.44
N ARG A 55 18.62 32.97 8.73
CA ARG A 55 18.42 31.99 9.80
C ARG A 55 18.46 32.61 11.20
N TYR A 56 19.29 33.63 11.40
CA TYR A 56 19.49 34.26 12.70
C TYR A 56 18.69 35.57 12.88
N ALA A 57 17.89 36.00 11.91
CA ALA A 57 17.08 37.21 11.99
C ALA A 57 16.18 37.30 13.25
N THR A 58 15.77 36.17 13.82
CA THR A 58 14.89 36.10 15.01
C THR A 58 15.61 35.82 16.32
N ARG A 59 16.95 35.65 16.33
CA ARG A 59 17.71 35.45 17.57
C ARG A 59 17.92 36.79 18.28
N THR A 60 17.86 36.77 19.61
CA THR A 60 17.98 37.97 20.46
C THR A 60 19.35 38.15 21.09
N ASP A 61 20.28 37.23 20.84
CA ASP A 61 21.59 37.10 21.50
C ASP A 61 22.76 37.26 20.51
N ILE A 62 22.53 37.95 19.39
CA ILE A 62 23.58 38.28 18.42
C ILE A 62 24.21 39.60 18.82
N SER A 63 25.53 39.61 18.99
CA SER A 63 26.30 40.84 19.20
C SER A 63 26.45 41.63 17.91
N ASP A 64 26.66 42.95 18.02
CA ASP A 64 26.91 43.81 16.85
C ASP A 64 28.11 43.33 16.01
N ASP A 65 29.17 42.82 16.66
CA ASP A 65 30.35 42.27 15.98
C ASP A 65 30.01 41.00 15.17
N GLN A 66 29.18 40.11 15.72
CA GLN A 66 28.71 38.92 15.01
C GLN A 66 27.81 39.29 13.83
N PHE A 67 26.94 40.28 14.01
CA PHE A 67 26.09 40.78 12.92
C PHE A 67 26.94 41.37 11.79
N GLN A 68 27.93 42.22 12.10
CA GLN A 68 28.84 42.77 11.10
C GLN A 68 29.62 41.69 10.38
N TYR A 69 30.15 40.70 11.11
CA TYR A 69 30.83 39.56 10.50
C TYR A 69 29.93 38.81 9.50
N MET A 70 28.65 38.60 9.83
CA MET A 70 27.69 37.95 8.93
C MET A 70 27.39 38.79 7.69
N VAL A 71 27.36 40.13 7.81
CA VAL A 71 27.19 41.04 6.66
C VAL A 71 28.45 41.03 5.78
N GLU A 72 29.64 41.03 6.36
CA GLU A 72 30.91 41.00 5.62
C GLU A 72 31.13 39.66 4.90
N THR A 73 30.73 38.55 5.51
CA THR A 73 30.92 37.20 4.95
C THR A 73 29.74 36.72 4.09
N VAL A 74 28.68 37.52 3.96
CA VAL A 74 27.48 37.15 3.18
C VAL A 74 27.80 36.84 1.72
N GLY A 75 28.78 37.55 1.14
CA GLY A 75 29.21 37.33 -0.24
C GLY A 75 29.76 35.92 -0.46
N ASP A 76 30.55 35.40 0.49
CA ASP A 76 31.12 34.06 0.42
C ASP A 76 30.04 32.99 0.60
N GLN A 77 29.07 33.21 1.48
CA GLN A 77 27.93 32.31 1.65
C GLN A 77 27.06 32.26 0.39
N VAL A 78 26.75 33.43 -0.18
CA VAL A 78 26.01 33.51 -1.45
C VAL A 78 26.76 32.77 -2.55
N ARG A 79 28.08 32.96 -2.68
CA ARG A 79 28.90 32.21 -3.64
C ARG A 79 28.84 30.70 -3.39
N GLN A 80 28.94 30.26 -2.14
CA GLN A 80 28.85 28.85 -1.80
C GLN A 80 27.50 28.25 -2.20
N PHE A 81 26.38 28.88 -1.84
CA PHE A 81 25.04 28.38 -2.20
C PHE A 81 24.78 28.46 -3.70
N ALA A 82 25.11 29.59 -4.33
CA ALA A 82 24.98 29.79 -5.77
C ALA A 82 25.76 28.74 -6.57
N SER A 83 26.96 28.36 -6.10
CA SER A 83 27.78 27.35 -6.77
C SER A 83 27.14 25.96 -6.80
N THR A 84 26.34 25.61 -5.78
CA THR A 84 25.59 24.34 -5.77
C THR A 84 24.52 24.28 -6.85
N GLU A 85 24.01 25.45 -7.24
CA GLU A 85 23.03 25.63 -8.31
C GLU A 85 23.66 25.97 -9.66
N GLY A 86 24.98 26.01 -9.76
CA GLY A 86 25.69 26.23 -11.02
C GLY A 86 26.06 27.67 -11.34
N TRP A 87 25.95 28.58 -10.38
CA TRP A 87 26.43 29.97 -10.49
C TRP A 87 27.71 30.15 -9.67
N PHE A 88 28.84 30.25 -10.36
CA PHE A 88 30.16 30.24 -9.69
C PHE A 88 30.77 31.63 -9.49
N ASP A 89 30.25 32.64 -10.19
CA ASP A 89 30.70 34.02 -10.03
C ASP A 89 29.54 35.00 -9.80
N PRO A 90 28.80 34.86 -8.68
CA PRO A 90 27.73 35.79 -8.34
C PRO A 90 28.31 37.12 -7.85
N VAL A 91 27.70 38.23 -8.26
CA VAL A 91 27.98 39.56 -7.74
C VAL A 91 26.97 39.88 -6.64
N THR A 92 27.47 40.02 -5.42
CA THR A 92 26.65 40.26 -4.22
C THR A 92 26.85 41.69 -3.72
N LYS A 93 25.75 42.38 -3.43
CA LYS A 93 25.74 43.67 -2.72
C LYS A 93 24.85 43.57 -1.50
N ALA A 94 25.41 43.86 -0.32
CA ALA A 94 24.67 43.92 0.93
C ALA A 94 24.76 45.34 1.50
N THR A 95 23.60 45.92 1.83
CA THR A 95 23.51 47.23 2.49
C THR A 95 22.60 47.13 3.70
N VAL A 96 23.02 47.72 4.81
CA VAL A 96 22.22 47.77 6.05
C VAL A 96 21.64 49.15 6.20
N GLU A 97 20.32 49.24 6.34
CA GLU A 97 19.59 50.46 6.65
C GLU A 97 19.04 50.41 8.08
N GLY A 98 19.17 51.52 8.83
CA GLY A 98 18.65 51.64 10.20
C GLY A 98 19.64 51.23 11.30
N GLU A 99 19.20 51.35 12.55
CA GLU A 99 19.99 51.06 13.76
C GLU A 99 19.18 50.23 14.77
N GLY A 100 19.88 49.48 15.63
CA GLY A 100 19.27 48.63 16.66
C GLY A 100 18.31 47.57 16.11
N ASP A 101 17.16 47.40 16.76
CA ASP A 101 16.13 46.40 16.43
C ASP A 101 15.29 46.74 15.16
N HIS A 102 15.64 47.81 14.44
CA HIS A 102 14.96 48.27 13.22
C HIS A 102 15.84 48.15 11.96
N ARG A 103 16.96 47.43 12.04
CA ARG A 103 17.86 47.23 10.91
C ARG A 103 17.19 46.41 9.80
N VAL A 104 17.39 46.82 8.55
CA VAL A 104 16.99 46.08 7.34
C VAL A 104 18.24 45.82 6.51
N VAL A 105 18.53 44.54 6.27
CA VAL A 105 19.61 44.11 5.39
C VAL A 105 19.03 43.88 4.00
N HIS A 106 19.41 44.74 3.06
CA HIS A 106 19.09 44.57 1.64
C HIS A 106 20.22 43.80 0.97
N LEU A 107 19.92 42.59 0.51
CA LEU A 107 20.84 41.72 -0.21
C LEU A 107 20.40 41.62 -1.66
N SER A 108 21.16 42.23 -2.57
CA SER A 108 20.98 42.09 -4.00
C SER A 108 22.03 41.14 -4.56
N VAL A 109 21.57 40.11 -5.28
CA VAL A 109 22.43 39.08 -5.89
C VAL A 109 22.16 39.03 -7.38
N ASP A 110 23.17 39.39 -8.17
CA ASP A 110 23.23 39.06 -9.59
C ASP A 110 24.03 37.76 -9.74
N PRO A 111 23.37 36.62 -10.01
CA PRO A 111 24.07 35.34 -10.07
C PRO A 111 24.93 35.18 -11.33
N GLY A 112 24.85 36.10 -12.29
CA GLY A 112 25.55 35.99 -13.56
C GLY A 112 25.03 34.84 -14.43
N ALA A 113 25.80 34.46 -15.45
CA ALA A 113 25.41 33.35 -16.29
C ALA A 113 25.67 32.01 -15.59
N ARG A 114 24.81 31.05 -15.89
CA ARG A 114 24.87 29.72 -15.29
C ARG A 114 25.86 28.85 -16.05
N THR A 115 26.70 28.13 -15.31
CA THR A 115 27.63 27.17 -15.89
C THR A 115 26.87 26.05 -16.61
N VAL A 116 27.24 25.79 -17.86
CA VAL A 116 26.67 24.71 -18.69
C VAL A 116 27.64 23.56 -18.84
N ILE A 117 27.10 22.35 -18.96
CA ILE A 117 27.89 21.15 -19.15
C ILE A 117 28.41 21.13 -20.58
N ARG A 118 29.72 21.30 -20.73
CA ARG A 118 30.41 21.25 -22.04
C ARG A 118 30.73 19.83 -22.44
N ARG A 119 31.14 19.01 -21.47
CA ARG A 119 31.55 17.62 -21.70
C ARG A 119 31.16 16.74 -20.53
N ALA A 120 30.70 15.52 -20.85
CA ALA A 120 30.40 14.50 -19.85
C ALA A 120 31.00 13.15 -20.30
N ASP A 121 32.11 12.77 -19.66
CA ASP A 121 32.82 11.53 -19.92
C ASP A 121 32.47 10.49 -18.85
N VAL A 122 31.71 9.48 -19.25
CA VAL A 122 31.32 8.35 -18.40
C VAL A 122 32.01 7.07 -18.87
N GLU A 123 33.07 6.70 -18.15
CA GLU A 123 33.90 5.54 -18.45
C GLU A 123 33.54 4.37 -17.53
N VAL A 124 33.39 3.18 -18.11
CA VAL A 124 33.27 1.93 -17.35
C VAL A 124 34.47 1.05 -17.72
N SER A 125 35.14 0.55 -16.69
CA SER A 125 36.30 -0.33 -16.81
C SER A 125 36.01 -1.67 -16.13
N GLY A 126 36.72 -2.72 -16.55
CA GLY A 126 36.51 -4.08 -16.08
C GLY A 126 35.59 -4.92 -16.99
N PRO A 127 35.25 -6.15 -16.55
CA PRO A 127 34.48 -7.11 -17.35
C PRO A 127 33.14 -6.61 -17.91
N ALA A 128 32.48 -5.62 -17.31
CA ALA A 128 31.22 -5.08 -17.87
C ALA A 128 31.41 -4.41 -19.23
N ALA A 129 32.57 -3.79 -19.47
CA ALA A 129 32.85 -3.10 -20.72
C ALA A 129 32.97 -4.07 -21.92
N THR A 130 33.38 -5.33 -21.67
CA THR A 130 33.58 -6.34 -22.71
C THR A 130 32.46 -7.38 -22.75
N LEU A 131 32.02 -7.87 -21.59
CA LEU A 131 31.03 -8.95 -21.48
C LEU A 131 29.58 -8.46 -21.47
N SER A 132 29.33 -7.18 -21.17
CA SER A 132 27.98 -6.59 -21.11
C SER A 132 27.93 -5.17 -21.70
N PRO A 133 28.38 -4.96 -22.95
CA PRO A 133 28.45 -3.64 -23.57
C PRO A 133 27.08 -2.97 -23.66
N GLU A 134 26.01 -3.75 -23.84
CA GLU A 134 24.63 -3.23 -23.87
C GLU A 134 24.22 -2.59 -22.55
N GLN A 135 24.62 -3.15 -21.40
CA GLN A 135 24.30 -2.59 -20.08
C GLN A 135 25.04 -1.27 -19.85
N VAL A 136 26.32 -1.21 -20.25
CA VAL A 136 27.13 0.02 -20.19
C VAL A 136 26.56 1.10 -21.09
N GLU A 137 26.13 0.75 -22.30
CA GLU A 137 25.52 1.68 -23.24
C GLU A 137 24.17 2.21 -22.72
N GLN A 138 23.34 1.32 -22.14
CA GLN A 138 22.10 1.74 -21.49
C GLN A 138 22.35 2.66 -20.30
N MET A 139 23.42 2.44 -19.54
CA MET A 139 23.82 3.31 -18.44
C MET A 139 24.22 4.70 -18.95
N ARG A 140 25.03 4.76 -20.00
CA ARG A 140 25.41 6.02 -20.65
C ARG A 140 24.20 6.78 -21.21
N LYS A 141 23.27 6.08 -21.86
CA LYS A 141 22.04 6.70 -22.40
C LYS A 141 21.11 7.25 -21.32
N LYS A 142 21.11 6.65 -20.13
CA LYS A 142 20.32 7.10 -18.97
C LYS A 142 21.04 8.10 -18.09
N TRP A 143 22.27 8.50 -18.45
CA TRP A 143 23.05 9.48 -17.70
C TRP A 143 22.27 10.79 -17.57
N GLY A 144 22.02 11.21 -16.33
CA GLY A 144 21.10 12.30 -16.00
C GLY A 144 21.59 13.72 -16.34
N LEU A 145 22.81 13.85 -16.88
CA LEU A 145 23.46 15.12 -17.15
C LEU A 145 24.00 15.20 -18.59
N PRO A 146 23.10 15.44 -19.57
CA PRO A 146 23.51 15.60 -20.97
C PRO A 146 24.26 16.93 -21.20
N VAL A 147 25.10 16.94 -22.23
CA VAL A 147 25.82 18.14 -22.68
C VAL A 147 24.83 19.24 -23.06
N GLY A 148 25.14 20.48 -22.69
CA GLY A 148 24.33 21.68 -22.93
C GLY A 148 23.33 22.02 -21.82
N GLN A 149 23.17 21.17 -20.80
CA GLN A 149 22.33 21.51 -19.65
C GLN A 149 23.08 22.27 -18.56
N PRO A 150 22.36 23.06 -17.72
CA PRO A 150 22.96 23.70 -16.57
C PRO A 150 23.57 22.70 -15.59
N PHE A 151 24.74 23.02 -15.06
CA PHE A 151 25.35 22.24 -13.99
C PHE A 151 24.64 22.49 -12.66
N ARG A 152 24.37 21.42 -11.91
CA ARG A 152 23.96 21.48 -10.50
C ARG A 152 24.65 20.38 -9.73
N GLN A 153 25.12 20.69 -8.53
CA GLN A 153 25.81 19.73 -7.68
C GLN A 153 24.92 18.54 -7.32
N ALA A 154 23.65 18.80 -6.97
CA ALA A 154 22.69 17.76 -6.65
C ALA A 154 22.42 16.79 -7.82
N ASP A 155 22.34 17.31 -9.05
CA ASP A 155 22.13 16.49 -10.24
C ASP A 155 23.38 15.68 -10.59
N TRP A 156 24.58 16.19 -10.30
CA TRP A 156 25.85 15.46 -10.45
C TRP A 156 25.98 14.31 -9.46
N ASP A 157 25.67 14.55 -8.19
CA ASP A 157 25.70 13.51 -7.17
C ASP A 157 24.68 12.42 -7.49
N LYS A 158 23.45 12.81 -7.87
CA LYS A 158 22.42 11.88 -8.30
C LYS A 158 22.79 11.07 -9.55
N ALA A 159 23.33 11.72 -10.60
CA ALA A 159 23.72 11.02 -11.82
C ALA A 159 24.81 9.97 -11.56
N LYS A 160 25.78 10.29 -10.66
CA LYS A 160 26.81 9.33 -10.26
C LYS A 160 26.23 8.11 -9.56
N GLU A 161 25.32 8.34 -8.62
CA GLU A 161 24.63 7.29 -7.86
C GLU A 161 23.74 6.42 -8.76
N ASP A 162 22.91 7.03 -9.61
CA ASP A 162 21.99 6.33 -10.52
C ASP A 162 22.77 5.40 -11.48
N ALA A 163 23.91 5.86 -12.01
CA ALA A 163 24.77 5.05 -12.87
C ALA A 163 25.43 3.89 -12.10
N LEU A 164 25.89 4.13 -10.87
CA LEU A 164 26.44 3.07 -10.01
C LEU A 164 25.38 2.01 -9.71
N VAL A 165 24.19 2.42 -9.30
CA VAL A 165 23.05 1.53 -9.02
C VAL A 165 22.68 0.72 -10.27
N GLN A 166 22.70 1.33 -11.46
CA GLN A 166 22.42 0.61 -12.69
C GLN A 166 23.47 -0.47 -13.01
N LEU A 167 24.76 -0.23 -12.75
CA LEU A 167 25.78 -1.27 -12.87
C LEU A 167 25.59 -2.36 -11.82
N GLN A 168 25.38 -1.98 -10.56
CA GLN A 168 25.19 -2.91 -9.45
C GLN A 168 23.92 -3.74 -9.58
N SER A 169 22.88 -3.26 -10.27
CA SER A 169 21.58 -3.93 -10.36
C SER A 169 21.60 -5.29 -11.06
N LYS A 170 22.55 -5.51 -11.99
CA LYS A 170 22.58 -6.69 -12.86
C LYS A 170 24.02 -7.16 -13.05
N SER A 171 24.28 -8.39 -12.63
CA SER A 171 25.56 -9.11 -12.73
C SER A 171 26.77 -8.48 -12.03
N TYR A 172 26.88 -7.17 -11.87
CA TYR A 172 28.09 -6.50 -11.36
C TYR A 172 27.90 -5.93 -9.96
N TYR A 173 27.54 -6.80 -9.00
CA TYR A 173 27.25 -6.41 -7.61
C TYR A 173 28.37 -5.57 -6.96
N GLY A 174 29.63 -5.96 -7.17
CA GLY A 174 30.81 -5.27 -6.64
C GLY A 174 31.26 -4.02 -7.43
N ALA A 175 30.41 -3.47 -8.31
CA ALA A 175 30.75 -2.26 -9.04
C ALA A 175 30.94 -1.08 -8.08
N LYS A 176 31.91 -0.21 -8.37
CA LYS A 176 32.25 0.95 -7.53
C LYS A 176 32.64 2.16 -8.39
N LEU A 177 32.42 3.34 -7.85
CA LEU A 177 32.93 4.59 -8.43
C LEU A 177 34.44 4.69 -8.11
N ALA A 178 35.28 4.57 -9.13
CA ALA A 178 36.74 4.59 -8.97
C ALA A 178 37.28 6.03 -8.87
N SER A 179 36.73 6.94 -9.67
CA SER A 179 37.02 8.38 -9.57
C SER A 179 35.90 9.21 -10.17
N SER A 180 35.72 10.42 -9.65
CA SER A 180 34.79 11.40 -10.22
C SER A 180 35.36 12.80 -10.08
N GLN A 181 35.25 13.60 -11.12
CA GLN A 181 35.72 14.97 -11.15
C GLN A 181 34.71 15.84 -11.91
N ALA A 182 34.30 16.95 -11.31
CA ALA A 182 33.60 18.03 -11.98
C ALA A 182 34.55 19.22 -12.03
N ARG A 183 35.10 19.50 -13.22
CA ARG A 183 35.99 20.64 -13.43
C ARG A 183 35.14 21.80 -13.92
N ILE A 184 35.10 22.87 -13.14
CA ILE A 184 34.34 24.07 -13.44
C ILE A 184 35.32 25.15 -13.88
N GLU A 185 35.04 25.77 -15.03
CA GLU A 185 35.75 26.93 -15.57
C GLU A 185 34.80 28.13 -15.52
N PRO A 186 34.83 28.96 -14.46
CA PRO A 186 33.89 30.07 -14.29
C PRO A 186 33.95 31.09 -15.42
N ASP A 187 35.15 31.40 -15.92
CA ASP A 187 35.37 32.38 -17.01
C ASP A 187 34.71 31.95 -18.33
N GLU A 188 34.67 30.64 -18.59
CA GLU A 188 34.06 30.05 -19.79
C GLU A 188 32.61 29.61 -19.55
N GLN A 189 32.12 29.74 -18.31
CA GLN A 189 30.80 29.26 -17.87
C GLN A 189 30.59 27.79 -18.25
N ALA A 190 31.66 26.99 -18.15
CA ALA A 190 31.70 25.61 -18.63
C ALA A 190 32.01 24.62 -17.51
N ALA A 191 31.34 23.47 -17.54
CA ALA A 191 31.62 22.32 -16.69
C ALA A 191 32.05 21.12 -17.55
N ASP A 192 33.21 20.55 -17.23
CA ASP A 192 33.68 19.28 -17.76
C ASP A 192 33.57 18.20 -16.68
N LEU A 193 32.71 17.22 -16.93
CA LEU A 193 32.38 16.15 -15.99
C LEU A 193 33.06 14.86 -16.42
N ARG A 194 33.71 14.18 -15.46
CA ARG A 194 34.31 12.86 -15.67
C ARG A 194 33.95 11.92 -14.53
N ALA A 195 33.38 10.77 -14.86
CA ALA A 195 33.09 9.70 -13.91
C ALA A 195 33.64 8.37 -14.44
N LYS A 196 34.45 7.69 -13.62
CA LYS A 196 35.02 6.39 -13.95
C LYS A 196 34.51 5.34 -12.98
N TYR A 197 33.92 4.28 -13.53
CA TYR A 197 33.41 3.14 -12.79
C TYR A 197 34.29 1.91 -13.03
N GLU A 198 34.47 1.12 -11.97
CA GLU A 198 35.05 -0.22 -12.03
C GLU A 198 33.91 -1.21 -11.80
N SER A 199 33.65 -2.09 -12.78
CA SER A 199 32.53 -3.02 -12.70
C SER A 199 32.73 -4.15 -11.70
N GLY A 200 33.98 -4.51 -11.41
CA GLY A 200 34.29 -5.78 -10.76
C GLY A 200 33.91 -6.99 -11.63
N PRO A 201 34.00 -8.22 -11.07
CA PRO A 201 33.64 -9.44 -11.78
C PRO A 201 32.11 -9.57 -11.92
N ALA A 202 31.67 -10.44 -12.83
CA ALA A 202 30.26 -10.80 -12.91
C ALA A 202 29.93 -11.83 -11.81
N TYR A 203 28.84 -11.61 -11.06
CA TYR A 203 28.37 -12.46 -9.98
C TYR A 203 27.25 -13.39 -10.43
N VAL A 204 27.32 -14.63 -9.99
CA VAL A 204 26.24 -15.62 -10.06
C VAL A 204 25.85 -16.05 -8.65
N LEU A 205 24.58 -16.40 -8.47
CA LEU A 205 24.06 -16.77 -7.16
C LEU A 205 24.57 -18.15 -6.75
N GLY A 206 25.16 -18.23 -5.56
CA GLY A 206 25.63 -19.47 -4.94
C GLY A 206 24.58 -20.10 -4.02
N PRO A 207 25.01 -21.01 -3.14
CA PRO A 207 24.11 -21.69 -2.22
C PRO A 207 23.46 -20.73 -1.22
N LEU A 208 22.30 -21.13 -0.72
CA LEU A 208 21.50 -20.37 0.23
C LEU A 208 21.93 -20.65 1.68
N GLU A 209 22.39 -19.62 2.37
CA GLU A 209 22.75 -19.63 3.80
C GLU A 209 21.67 -18.93 4.62
N ILE A 210 21.09 -19.62 5.61
CA ILE A 210 19.97 -19.11 6.41
C ILE A 210 20.42 -18.97 7.86
N GLU A 211 20.25 -17.77 8.43
CA GLU A 211 20.57 -17.44 9.81
C GLU A 211 19.35 -16.86 10.55
N GLY A 212 19.23 -17.19 11.84
CA GLY A 212 18.23 -16.59 12.74
C GLY A 212 16.96 -17.41 12.97
N THR A 213 16.77 -18.52 12.27
CA THR A 213 15.70 -19.50 12.57
C THR A 213 16.01 -20.25 13.86
N ARG A 214 15.03 -20.35 14.77
CA ARG A 214 15.11 -21.05 16.05
C ARG A 214 13.89 -21.95 16.29
N ARG A 215 12.68 -21.38 16.26
CA ARG A 215 11.40 -22.08 16.48
C ARG A 215 10.80 -22.58 15.17
N TYR A 216 10.99 -21.85 14.07
CA TYR A 216 10.41 -22.18 12.78
C TYR A 216 11.44 -22.86 11.86
N PRO A 217 11.07 -23.94 11.15
CA PRO A 217 12.00 -24.63 10.26
C PRO A 217 12.52 -23.74 9.13
N ALA A 218 13.83 -23.78 8.88
CA ALA A 218 14.46 -23.11 7.74
C ALA A 218 13.91 -23.57 6.37
N GLN A 219 13.28 -24.75 6.33
CA GLN A 219 12.61 -25.26 5.13
C GLN A 219 11.51 -24.32 4.62
N ILE A 220 10.87 -23.53 5.49
CA ILE A 220 9.88 -22.53 5.06
C ILE A 220 10.53 -21.52 4.12
N ILE A 221 11.72 -21.02 4.45
CA ILE A 221 12.48 -20.06 3.66
C ILE A 221 12.93 -20.71 2.34
N ARG A 222 13.40 -21.96 2.39
CA ARG A 222 13.79 -22.72 1.20
C ARG A 222 12.61 -22.95 0.24
N ASN A 223 11.43 -23.27 0.76
CA ASN A 223 10.23 -23.56 -0.04
C ASN A 223 9.66 -22.33 -0.76
N VAL A 224 9.93 -21.13 -0.25
CA VAL A 224 9.50 -19.87 -0.86
C VAL A 224 10.60 -19.18 -1.66
N ASN A 225 11.78 -19.81 -1.78
CA ASN A 225 12.90 -19.28 -2.53
C ASN A 225 12.62 -19.32 -4.04
N PRO A 226 12.50 -18.16 -4.71
CA PRO A 226 12.34 -18.12 -6.16
C PRO A 226 13.68 -18.25 -6.91
N LEU A 227 14.81 -18.18 -6.20
CA LEU A 227 16.16 -18.11 -6.79
C LEU A 227 16.67 -19.48 -7.22
N GLY A 228 17.41 -19.49 -8.33
CA GLY A 228 18.15 -20.64 -8.83
C GLY A 228 19.64 -20.52 -8.53
N GLU A 229 20.27 -21.58 -8.03
CA GLU A 229 21.73 -21.63 -7.91
C GLU A 229 22.38 -21.59 -9.30
N GLY A 230 23.41 -20.78 -9.45
CA GLY A 230 24.10 -20.50 -10.71
C GLY A 230 23.43 -19.46 -11.61
N GLU A 231 22.24 -18.93 -11.26
CA GLU A 231 21.62 -17.86 -12.05
C GLU A 231 22.42 -16.55 -11.93
N PRO A 232 22.46 -15.68 -12.97
CA PRO A 232 23.12 -14.39 -12.89
C PRO A 232 22.51 -13.49 -11.81
N TYR A 233 23.36 -12.81 -11.05
CA TYR A 233 22.89 -11.87 -10.02
C TYR A 233 21.97 -10.80 -10.62
N ARG A 234 20.82 -10.57 -9.95
CA ARG A 234 19.92 -9.46 -10.20
C ARG A 234 19.33 -8.98 -8.89
N VAL A 235 19.41 -7.69 -8.62
CA VAL A 235 18.88 -7.10 -7.38
C VAL A 235 17.38 -7.33 -7.23
N GLU A 236 16.63 -7.29 -8.34
CA GLU A 236 15.18 -7.50 -8.33
C GLU A 236 14.79 -8.90 -7.85
N ARG A 237 15.63 -9.90 -8.14
CA ARG A 237 15.43 -11.30 -7.76
C ARG A 237 15.67 -11.50 -6.25
N LEU A 238 16.71 -10.87 -5.69
CA LEU A 238 16.92 -10.86 -4.25
C LEU A 238 15.77 -10.16 -3.50
N LEU A 239 15.27 -9.04 -4.04
CA LEU A 239 14.11 -8.35 -3.48
C LEU A 239 12.83 -9.18 -3.58
N GLU A 240 12.63 -9.92 -4.68
CA GLU A 240 11.52 -10.87 -4.83
C GLU A 240 11.58 -11.95 -3.75
N PHE A 241 12.77 -12.52 -3.52
CA PHE A 241 12.96 -13.51 -2.47
C PHE A 241 12.75 -12.92 -1.08
N GLN A 242 13.31 -11.74 -0.79
CA GLN A 242 13.08 -11.04 0.47
C GLN A 242 11.58 -10.84 0.73
N ARG A 243 10.83 -10.36 -0.27
CA ARG A 243 9.36 -10.20 -0.17
C ARG A 243 8.66 -11.55 0.04
N ALA A 244 9.07 -12.61 -0.66
CA ALA A 244 8.48 -13.94 -0.52
C ALA A 244 8.61 -14.49 0.92
N VAL A 245 9.75 -14.25 1.57
CA VAL A 245 9.99 -14.62 2.97
C VAL A 245 9.27 -13.68 3.94
N GLN A 246 9.25 -12.36 3.70
CA GLN A 246 8.53 -11.38 4.51
C GLN A 246 7.01 -11.61 4.50
N ASN A 247 6.46 -12.11 3.40
CA ASN A 247 5.05 -12.47 3.29
C ASN A 247 4.69 -13.73 4.09
N GLN A 248 5.68 -14.43 4.67
CA GLN A 248 5.41 -15.53 5.59
C GLN A 248 5.12 -14.98 6.99
N PRO A 249 4.11 -15.51 7.69
CA PRO A 249 3.70 -14.99 8.99
C PRO A 249 4.71 -15.23 10.12
N TYR A 250 5.78 -15.99 9.86
CA TYR A 250 6.73 -16.46 10.85
C TYR A 250 7.87 -15.48 11.15
N PHE A 251 8.06 -14.45 10.33
CA PHE A 251 9.23 -13.57 10.41
C PHE A 251 8.82 -12.10 10.53
N SER A 252 9.42 -11.40 11.50
CA SER A 252 9.21 -9.97 11.76
C SER A 252 10.16 -9.07 10.96
N ASN A 253 11.33 -9.58 10.61
CA ASN A 253 12.33 -8.89 9.80
C ASN A 253 13.08 -9.92 8.96
N VAL A 254 13.40 -9.54 7.72
CA VAL A 254 14.13 -10.36 6.76
C VAL A 254 15.10 -9.47 6.01
N GLN A 255 16.36 -9.87 5.97
CA GLN A 255 17.40 -9.26 5.16
C GLN A 255 17.99 -10.34 4.25
N VAL A 256 18.03 -10.04 2.96
CA VAL A 256 18.65 -10.91 1.94
C VAL A 256 19.80 -10.14 1.32
N GLU A 257 21.01 -10.67 1.45
CA GLU A 257 22.23 -10.06 0.95
C GLU A 257 23.09 -11.08 0.22
N LEU A 258 23.87 -10.62 -0.75
CA LEU A 258 24.91 -11.44 -1.36
C LEU A 258 26.16 -11.36 -0.48
N GLN A 259 26.70 -12.51 -0.08
CA GLN A 259 27.94 -12.52 0.69
C GLN A 259 29.12 -12.39 -0.27
N GLU A 260 29.75 -11.21 -0.26
CA GLU A 260 30.94 -10.98 -1.08
C GLU A 260 32.09 -11.92 -0.66
N PRO A 261 32.69 -12.66 -1.61
CA PRO A 261 33.93 -13.36 -1.34
C PRO A 261 35.06 -12.35 -1.08
N PRO A 262 36.16 -12.79 -0.44
CA PRO A 262 37.29 -11.92 -0.12
C PRO A 262 37.73 -11.05 -1.31
N ALA A 263 38.06 -9.79 -1.06
CA ALA A 263 38.37 -8.80 -2.10
C ALA A 263 39.48 -9.27 -3.07
N ALA A 264 40.46 -10.04 -2.58
CA ALA A 264 41.50 -10.64 -3.40
C ALA A 264 40.95 -11.61 -4.47
N THR A 265 40.04 -12.51 -4.07
CA THR A 265 39.38 -13.47 -4.98
C THR A 265 38.51 -12.77 -6.01
N SER A 266 37.79 -11.72 -5.60
CA SER A 266 36.96 -10.92 -6.51
C SER A 266 37.82 -10.14 -7.52
N ALA A 267 38.99 -9.64 -7.11
CA ALA A 267 39.92 -8.94 -7.99
C ALA A 267 40.60 -9.88 -9.00
N GLU A 268 41.01 -11.08 -8.58
CA GLU A 268 41.58 -12.11 -9.45
C GLU A 268 40.57 -12.56 -10.52
N ALA A 269 39.32 -12.82 -10.12
CA ALA A 269 38.26 -13.19 -11.05
C ALA A 269 37.95 -12.06 -12.04
N ALA A 270 37.97 -10.79 -11.60
CA ALA A 270 37.78 -9.65 -12.49
C ALA A 270 38.90 -9.52 -13.52
N ALA A 271 40.15 -9.75 -13.10
CA ALA A 271 41.32 -9.73 -13.98
C ALA A 271 41.27 -10.86 -15.03
N GLN A 272 40.77 -12.04 -14.64
CA GLN A 272 40.61 -13.20 -15.52
C GLN A 272 39.26 -13.23 -16.27
N GLN A 273 38.41 -12.21 -16.11
CA GLN A 273 37.04 -12.15 -16.66
C GLN A 273 36.18 -13.37 -16.28
N GLN A 274 36.42 -13.97 -15.13
CA GLN A 274 35.66 -15.10 -14.61
C GLN A 274 34.46 -14.65 -13.78
N THR A 275 33.43 -15.48 -13.77
CA THR A 275 32.26 -15.30 -12.92
C THR A 275 32.55 -15.72 -11.49
N VAL A 276 32.11 -14.93 -10.53
CA VAL A 276 32.21 -15.20 -9.10
C VAL A 276 30.89 -15.77 -8.59
N THR A 277 30.94 -16.97 -8.02
CA THR A 277 29.79 -17.56 -7.32
C THR A 277 29.79 -17.08 -5.88
N ALA A 278 28.75 -16.35 -5.48
CA ALA A 278 28.63 -15.78 -4.14
C ALA A 278 27.40 -16.32 -3.40
N PRO A 279 27.54 -16.87 -2.18
CA PRO A 279 26.40 -17.37 -1.40
C PRO A 279 25.36 -16.27 -1.15
N VAL A 280 24.08 -16.66 -1.12
CA VAL A 280 22.98 -15.76 -0.75
C VAL A 280 22.71 -15.95 0.74
N LYS A 281 22.95 -14.90 1.52
CA LYS A 281 22.77 -14.91 2.97
C LYS A 281 21.42 -14.32 3.34
N VAL A 282 20.64 -15.08 4.10
CA VAL A 282 19.31 -14.69 4.57
C VAL A 282 19.30 -14.63 6.09
N LYS A 283 19.18 -13.42 6.62
CA LYS A 283 19.05 -13.17 8.06
C LYS A 283 17.59 -12.90 8.39
N VAL A 284 17.01 -13.71 9.28
CA VAL A 284 15.63 -13.54 9.71
C VAL A 284 15.52 -13.30 11.21
N ARG A 285 14.53 -12.50 11.60
CA ARG A 285 14.10 -12.40 12.99
C ARG A 285 12.70 -12.98 13.12
N GLU A 286 12.58 -14.08 13.83
CA GLU A 286 11.29 -14.75 14.04
C GLU A 286 10.25 -13.85 14.72
N TYR A 287 9.01 -13.94 14.24
CA TYR A 287 7.84 -13.33 14.85
C TYR A 287 7.41 -14.12 16.11
N PRO A 288 6.88 -13.46 17.16
CA PRO A 288 6.29 -14.16 18.31
C PRO A 288 5.26 -15.23 17.89
N THR A 289 5.15 -16.31 18.64
CA THR A 289 4.28 -17.45 18.28
C THR A 289 2.79 -17.12 18.39
N HIS A 290 2.43 -16.10 19.15
CA HIS A 290 1.05 -15.67 19.37
C HIS A 290 0.85 -14.26 18.81
N ARG A 291 -0.26 -14.07 18.12
CA ARG A 291 -0.74 -12.76 17.70
C ARG A 291 -2.21 -12.65 18.07
N LEU A 292 -2.55 -11.60 18.80
CA LEU A 292 -3.92 -11.18 19.02
C LEU A 292 -4.13 -9.87 18.29
N SER A 293 -5.21 -9.79 17.52
CA SER A 293 -5.67 -8.54 16.90
C SER A 293 -7.15 -8.38 17.22
N SER A 294 -7.56 -7.14 17.44
CA SER A 294 -8.95 -6.84 17.78
C SER A 294 -9.42 -5.64 16.99
N GLY A 295 -10.70 -5.54 16.72
CA GLY A 295 -11.25 -4.42 15.98
C GLY A 295 -12.64 -4.07 16.45
N VAL A 296 -13.00 -2.81 16.29
CA VAL A 296 -14.35 -2.32 16.52
C VAL A 296 -14.78 -1.50 15.31
N GLY A 297 -16.06 -1.49 15.02
CA GLY A 297 -16.58 -0.69 13.92
C GLY A 297 -18.07 -0.52 13.98
N PHE A 298 -18.59 0.18 12.98
CA PHE A 298 -20.00 0.37 12.79
C PHE A 298 -20.31 0.42 11.31
N THR A 299 -21.33 -0.31 10.89
CA THR A 299 -21.95 -0.13 9.58
C THR A 299 -23.46 0.08 9.74
N THR A 300 -24.06 0.82 8.82
CA THR A 300 -25.53 0.91 8.74
C THR A 300 -26.18 -0.40 8.33
N ASP A 301 -25.44 -1.28 7.66
CA ASP A 301 -25.93 -2.54 7.13
C ASP A 301 -26.13 -3.58 8.24
N THR A 302 -25.10 -3.76 9.08
CA THR A 302 -25.07 -4.81 10.11
C THR A 302 -24.92 -4.29 11.54
N GLY A 303 -24.76 -2.98 11.72
CA GLY A 303 -24.71 -2.30 13.01
C GLY A 303 -23.31 -2.20 13.60
N ALA A 304 -23.26 -2.06 14.94
CA ALA A 304 -22.00 -2.10 15.68
C ALA A 304 -21.35 -3.48 15.55
N GLN A 305 -20.03 -3.51 15.37
CA GLN A 305 -19.25 -4.72 15.21
C GLN A 305 -18.03 -4.74 16.13
N VAL A 306 -17.73 -5.92 16.67
CA VAL A 306 -16.50 -6.24 17.38
C VAL A 306 -15.90 -7.47 16.72
N GLU A 307 -14.60 -7.43 16.43
CA GLU A 307 -13.86 -8.57 15.92
C GLU A 307 -12.64 -8.87 16.77
N GLY A 308 -12.30 -10.15 16.85
CA GLY A 308 -11.10 -10.66 17.47
C GLY A 308 -10.49 -11.74 16.58
N ARG A 309 -9.17 -11.69 16.42
CA ARG A 309 -8.40 -12.70 15.69
C ARG A 309 -7.21 -13.13 16.54
N TYR A 310 -7.11 -14.43 16.78
CA TYR A 310 -6.01 -15.05 17.48
C TYR A 310 -5.29 -16.01 16.54
N SER A 311 -4.01 -15.77 16.30
CA SER A 311 -3.16 -16.63 15.48
C SER A 311 -2.06 -17.26 16.36
N TYR A 312 -1.92 -18.57 16.29
CA TYR A 312 -0.83 -19.34 16.89
C TYR A 312 0.00 -20.02 15.81
N TYR A 313 1.25 -19.59 15.63
CA TYR A 313 2.07 -19.93 14.45
C TYR A 313 2.86 -21.25 14.58
N ASN A 314 2.82 -21.92 15.73
CA ASN A 314 3.62 -23.13 15.97
C ASN A 314 2.81 -24.29 16.55
N LEU A 315 1.63 -24.55 16.00
CA LEU A 315 0.83 -25.70 16.38
C LEU A 315 1.62 -27.00 16.13
N PHE A 316 1.58 -27.90 17.12
CA PHE A 316 2.30 -29.19 17.13
C PHE A 316 3.83 -29.09 16.93
N ASN A 317 4.45 -27.94 17.16
CA ASN A 317 5.88 -27.69 16.87
C ASN A 317 6.25 -27.94 15.40
N ARG A 318 5.32 -27.68 14.48
CA ARG A 318 5.51 -27.91 13.02
C ARG A 318 5.37 -26.64 12.19
N ALA A 319 5.39 -25.46 12.83
CA ALA A 319 5.05 -24.19 12.20
C ALA A 319 3.66 -24.18 11.53
N TRP A 320 2.75 -25.01 12.03
CA TRP A 320 1.35 -24.96 11.60
C TRP A 320 0.68 -23.76 12.25
N VAL A 321 -0.08 -23.02 11.45
CA VAL A 321 -0.77 -21.81 11.90
C VAL A 321 -2.20 -22.20 12.26
N LEU A 322 -2.55 -22.07 13.54
CA LEU A 322 -3.92 -22.05 14.00
C LEU A 322 -4.42 -20.61 13.98
N ASP A 323 -5.43 -20.32 13.18
CA ASP A 323 -6.03 -19.00 13.06
C ASP A 323 -7.50 -19.06 13.46
N THR A 324 -7.85 -18.35 14.53
CA THR A 324 -9.21 -18.28 15.05
C THR A 324 -9.71 -16.85 14.92
N GLN A 325 -10.86 -16.66 14.29
CA GLN A 325 -11.52 -15.36 14.16
C GLN A 325 -12.95 -15.43 14.68
N ALA A 326 -13.34 -14.42 15.45
CA ALA A 326 -14.72 -14.18 15.85
C ALA A 326 -15.10 -12.75 15.46
N ARG A 327 -16.26 -12.59 14.83
CA ARG A 327 -16.84 -11.28 14.53
C ARG A 327 -18.30 -11.27 14.96
N ILE A 328 -18.63 -10.32 15.81
CA ILE A 328 -19.97 -10.15 16.37
C ILE A 328 -20.48 -8.78 15.91
N GLU A 329 -21.51 -8.80 15.07
CA GLU A 329 -22.24 -7.67 14.53
C GLU A 329 -23.71 -7.79 15.01
N GLN A 330 -24.50 -6.71 14.99
CA GLN A 330 -25.90 -6.78 15.45
C GLN A 330 -26.74 -7.72 14.60
N LYS A 331 -26.53 -7.73 13.28
CA LYS A 331 -27.23 -8.61 12.34
C LYS A 331 -26.44 -9.85 11.90
N ARG A 332 -25.17 -9.98 12.31
CA ARG A 332 -24.27 -11.04 11.82
C ARG A 332 -23.34 -11.54 12.91
N GLN A 333 -23.28 -12.86 13.10
CA GLN A 333 -22.33 -13.50 13.99
C GLN A 333 -21.50 -14.47 13.16
N TYR A 334 -20.18 -14.35 13.21
CA TYR A 334 -19.26 -15.14 12.40
C TYR A 334 -18.13 -15.69 13.27
N GLY A 335 -17.90 -17.00 13.17
CA GLY A 335 -16.78 -17.69 13.78
C GLY A 335 -16.02 -18.48 12.73
N PHE A 336 -14.70 -18.49 12.80
CA PHE A 336 -13.83 -19.16 11.86
C PHE A 336 -12.61 -19.74 12.58
N VAL A 337 -12.25 -20.97 12.23
CA VAL A 337 -11.04 -21.63 12.71
C VAL A 337 -10.37 -22.29 11.52
N GLU A 338 -9.11 -21.94 11.27
CA GLU A 338 -8.28 -22.53 10.22
C GLU A 338 -7.00 -23.09 10.82
N MET A 339 -6.62 -24.28 10.38
CA MET A 339 -5.32 -24.86 10.63
C MET A 339 -4.59 -24.97 9.29
N ALA A 340 -3.56 -24.16 9.12
CA ALA A 340 -2.79 -24.06 7.89
C ALA A 340 -1.37 -24.60 8.08
N MET A 341 -0.93 -25.41 7.12
CA MET A 341 0.42 -25.96 7.07
C MET A 341 1.41 -24.90 6.53
N PRO A 342 2.73 -25.04 6.73
CA PRO A 342 3.70 -24.20 6.03
C PRO A 342 3.62 -24.42 4.50
N PRO A 343 4.10 -23.46 3.69
CA PRO A 343 4.13 -23.60 2.24
C PRO A 343 4.99 -24.79 1.80
N ASP A 344 4.56 -25.50 0.76
CA ASP A 344 5.32 -26.55 0.08
C ASP A 344 6.36 -25.94 -0.91
N PRO A 345 7.26 -26.75 -1.53
CA PRO A 345 8.27 -26.25 -2.47
C PRO A 345 7.70 -25.52 -3.71
N HIS A 346 6.40 -25.69 -4.01
CA HIS A 346 5.71 -24.97 -5.07
C HIS A 346 4.95 -23.75 -4.53
N THR A 347 5.22 -23.34 -3.29
CA THR A 347 4.61 -22.24 -2.53
C THR A 347 3.12 -22.42 -2.24
N TYR A 348 2.58 -23.64 -2.36
CA TYR A 348 1.20 -23.91 -1.99
C TYR A 348 1.08 -24.16 -0.49
N ARG A 349 0.04 -23.60 0.11
CA ARG A 349 -0.38 -23.82 1.48
C ARG A 349 -1.63 -24.68 1.51
N ASN A 350 -1.57 -25.79 2.22
CA ASN A 350 -2.74 -26.62 2.51
C ASN A 350 -3.29 -26.25 3.88
N SER A 351 -4.61 -26.30 4.02
CA SER A 351 -5.33 -25.90 5.23
C SER A 351 -6.64 -26.65 5.35
N ILE A 352 -7.07 -26.87 6.58
CA ILE A 352 -8.42 -27.30 6.93
C ILE A 352 -9.05 -26.19 7.76
N TYR A 353 -10.33 -25.92 7.53
CA TYR A 353 -11.02 -24.88 8.27
C TYR A 353 -12.48 -25.23 8.50
N THR A 354 -13.06 -24.57 9.48
CA THR A 354 -14.50 -24.57 9.74
C THR A 354 -14.96 -23.16 10.07
N SER A 355 -16.19 -22.84 9.68
CA SER A 355 -16.82 -21.58 10.04
C SER A 355 -18.29 -21.75 10.36
N TYR A 356 -18.78 -20.89 11.23
CA TYR A 356 -20.17 -20.72 11.54
C TYR A 356 -20.57 -19.27 11.22
N GLU A 357 -21.66 -19.11 10.49
CA GLU A 357 -22.25 -17.81 10.22
C GLU A 357 -23.73 -17.81 10.60
N ARG A 358 -24.16 -16.75 11.28
CA ARG A 358 -25.57 -16.49 11.55
C ARG A 358 -25.92 -15.09 11.11
N LEU A 359 -26.90 -14.96 10.22
CA LEU A 359 -27.56 -13.71 9.87
C LEU A 359 -28.89 -13.65 10.63
N ILE A 360 -29.15 -12.52 11.28
CA ILE A 360 -30.32 -12.31 12.14
C ILE A 360 -31.15 -11.19 11.54
N ASP A 361 -32.43 -11.48 11.30
CA ASP A 361 -33.43 -10.53 10.82
C ASP A 361 -32.94 -9.68 9.63
N VAL A 362 -32.35 -10.36 8.64
CA VAL A 362 -31.96 -9.73 7.38
C VAL A 362 -33.11 -9.90 6.40
N GLU A 363 -33.89 -8.83 6.26
CA GLU A 363 -35.10 -8.78 5.43
C GLU A 363 -36.09 -9.88 5.84
N SER A 364 -36.39 -9.86 7.15
CA SER A 364 -37.30 -10.80 7.82
C SER A 364 -36.90 -12.26 7.65
N THR A 365 -35.60 -12.53 7.56
CA THR A 365 -35.06 -13.89 7.43
C THR A 365 -33.89 -14.11 8.38
N ASP A 366 -33.90 -15.25 9.07
CA ASP A 366 -32.77 -15.77 9.84
C ASP A 366 -32.03 -16.83 9.03
N THR A 367 -30.71 -16.74 8.95
CA THR A 367 -29.87 -17.74 8.26
C THR A 367 -28.82 -18.26 9.22
N LYS A 368 -28.64 -19.58 9.31
CA LYS A 368 -27.52 -20.23 10.02
C LYS A 368 -26.77 -21.10 9.03
N SER A 369 -25.46 -20.97 8.97
CA SER A 369 -24.60 -21.72 8.05
C SER A 369 -23.43 -22.32 8.80
N TRP A 370 -23.22 -23.62 8.59
CA TRP A 370 -21.99 -24.30 8.94
C TRP A 370 -21.23 -24.63 7.67
N ARG A 371 -19.95 -24.30 7.64
CA ARG A 371 -19.05 -24.61 6.53
C ARG A 371 -17.82 -25.30 7.07
N ALA A 372 -17.46 -26.44 6.51
CA ALA A 372 -16.19 -27.10 6.76
C ALA A 372 -15.49 -27.37 5.43
N GLY A 373 -14.19 -27.12 5.35
CA GLY A 373 -13.50 -27.20 4.07
C GLY A 373 -12.03 -27.54 4.14
N LEU A 374 -11.56 -28.09 3.04
CA LEU A 374 -10.15 -28.27 2.73
C LEU A 374 -9.75 -27.22 1.70
N LYS A 375 -8.62 -26.56 1.88
CA LYS A 375 -8.16 -25.47 1.02
C LYS A 375 -6.69 -25.64 0.68
N ARG A 376 -6.38 -25.58 -0.62
CA ARG A 376 -5.02 -25.45 -1.17
C ARG A 376 -4.90 -24.09 -1.84
N SER A 377 -4.02 -23.24 -1.33
CA SER A 377 -3.90 -21.85 -1.77
C SER A 377 -2.46 -21.46 -2.08
N ARG A 378 -2.27 -20.50 -2.97
CA ARG A 378 -0.96 -19.93 -3.32
C ARG A 378 -1.12 -18.43 -3.48
N SER A 379 -0.29 -17.68 -2.77
CA SER A 379 -0.23 -16.22 -2.87
C SER A 379 1.06 -15.82 -3.56
N ARG A 380 0.92 -15.05 -4.65
CA ARG A 380 2.00 -14.36 -5.36
C ARG A 380 1.81 -12.85 -5.17
N GLU A 381 2.75 -12.05 -5.63
CA GLU A 381 2.75 -10.58 -5.44
C GLU A 381 1.39 -9.92 -5.77
N LYS A 382 0.78 -10.28 -6.89
CA LYS A 382 -0.49 -9.69 -7.37
C LYS A 382 -1.64 -10.68 -7.50
N TYR A 383 -1.39 -11.97 -7.27
CA TYR A 383 -2.33 -13.04 -7.59
C TYR A 383 -2.45 -14.04 -6.46
N ASP A 384 -3.69 -14.30 -6.04
CA ASP A 384 -4.03 -15.39 -5.13
C ASP A 384 -4.85 -16.43 -5.87
N THR A 385 -4.45 -17.69 -5.75
CA THR A 385 -5.19 -18.83 -6.29
C THR A 385 -5.58 -19.75 -5.15
N THR A 386 -6.84 -20.19 -5.13
CA THR A 386 -7.35 -21.13 -4.14
C THR A 386 -8.16 -22.23 -4.83
N VAL A 387 -7.86 -23.48 -4.50
CA VAL A 387 -8.71 -24.64 -4.77
C VAL A 387 -9.25 -25.11 -3.43
N SER A 388 -10.56 -25.26 -3.31
CA SER A 388 -11.21 -25.75 -2.09
C SER A 388 -12.19 -26.87 -2.35
N LEU A 389 -12.47 -27.63 -1.30
CA LEU A 389 -13.59 -28.56 -1.22
C LEU A 389 -14.35 -28.23 0.05
N ASP A 390 -15.54 -27.67 -0.10
CA ASP A 390 -16.29 -27.05 0.99
C ASP A 390 -17.64 -27.73 1.17
N PHE A 391 -17.92 -28.23 2.36
CA PHE A 391 -19.23 -28.71 2.75
C PHE A 391 -20.00 -27.59 3.46
N TYR A 392 -21.17 -27.25 2.91
CA TYR A 392 -22.11 -26.26 3.44
C TYR A 392 -23.33 -26.97 4.02
N TYR A 393 -23.81 -26.47 5.15
CA TYR A 393 -25.09 -26.85 5.74
C TYR A 393 -25.80 -25.59 6.25
N ASP A 394 -26.87 -25.22 5.54
CA ASP A 394 -27.60 -23.98 5.77
C ASP A 394 -29.03 -24.26 6.25
N VAL A 395 -29.45 -23.46 7.23
CA VAL A 395 -30.82 -23.36 7.70
C VAL A 395 -31.29 -21.93 7.47
N LEU A 396 -32.27 -21.76 6.59
CA LEU A 396 -32.89 -20.48 6.26
C LEU A 396 -34.30 -20.47 6.84
N THR A 397 -34.62 -19.51 7.69
CA THR A 397 -35.93 -19.39 8.35
C THR A 397 -36.57 -18.07 7.95
N PRO A 398 -37.48 -18.07 6.98
CA PRO A 398 -38.27 -16.89 6.64
C PRO A 398 -39.30 -16.59 7.73
N TYR A 399 -39.69 -15.33 7.87
CA TYR A 399 -40.71 -14.92 8.83
C TYR A 399 -42.07 -15.55 8.51
N GLY A 400 -42.64 -16.24 9.51
CA GLY A 400 -43.95 -16.88 9.39
C GLY A 400 -43.99 -18.13 8.53
N GLU A 401 -42.85 -18.62 8.04
CA GLU A 401 -42.75 -19.82 7.20
C GLU A 401 -41.85 -20.89 7.85
N PRO A 402 -41.98 -22.18 7.47
CA PRO A 402 -41.09 -23.24 7.94
C PRO A 402 -39.63 -23.02 7.51
N SER A 403 -38.69 -23.49 8.33
CA SER A 403 -37.27 -23.47 8.00
C SER A 403 -36.96 -24.33 6.77
N GLN A 404 -36.15 -23.80 5.86
CA GLN A 404 -35.58 -24.48 4.70
C GLN A 404 -34.17 -24.98 5.06
N TYR A 405 -33.91 -26.25 4.78
CA TYR A 405 -32.62 -26.90 5.03
C TYR A 405 -31.97 -27.24 3.70
N SER A 406 -30.67 -26.99 3.59
CA SER A 406 -29.93 -27.26 2.36
C SER A 406 -28.48 -27.58 2.67
N LYS A 407 -27.92 -28.57 1.96
CA LYS A 407 -26.49 -28.90 2.03
C LYS A 407 -25.87 -29.06 0.66
N ALA A 408 -24.59 -28.74 0.57
CA ALA A 408 -23.80 -28.97 -0.64
C ALA A 408 -22.34 -29.22 -0.31
N LEU A 409 -21.75 -30.20 -1.00
CA LEU A 409 -20.31 -30.38 -1.10
C LEU A 409 -19.84 -29.76 -2.41
N VAL A 410 -19.05 -28.70 -2.29
CA VAL A 410 -18.68 -27.81 -3.39
C VAL A 410 -17.16 -27.82 -3.56
N PRO A 411 -16.60 -28.59 -4.51
CA PRO A 411 -15.30 -28.26 -5.08
C PRO A 411 -15.37 -26.88 -5.76
N ALA A 412 -14.43 -26.02 -5.43
CA ALA A 412 -14.38 -24.65 -5.91
C ALA A 412 -12.96 -24.23 -6.31
N PHE A 413 -12.90 -23.34 -7.30
CA PHE A 413 -11.71 -22.62 -7.70
C PHE A 413 -11.97 -21.13 -7.52
N ALA A 414 -11.05 -20.43 -6.86
CA ALA A 414 -11.07 -19.00 -6.70
C ALA A 414 -9.74 -18.40 -7.17
N TRP A 415 -9.84 -17.31 -7.92
CA TRP A 415 -8.70 -16.51 -8.37
C TRP A 415 -8.94 -15.06 -7.99
N THR A 416 -7.93 -14.44 -7.40
CA THR A 416 -7.96 -13.01 -7.06
C THR A 416 -6.74 -12.34 -7.67
N ARG A 417 -6.96 -11.28 -8.44
CA ARG A 417 -5.92 -10.32 -8.82
C ARG A 417 -6.05 -9.08 -7.94
N ARG A 418 -4.95 -8.66 -7.32
CA ARG A 418 -4.82 -7.39 -6.59
C ARG A 418 -3.62 -6.65 -7.16
N ASP A 419 -3.90 -5.73 -8.07
CA ASP A 419 -2.89 -4.92 -8.73
C ASP A 419 -3.25 -3.46 -8.51
N VAL A 420 -2.87 -2.94 -7.35
CA VAL A 420 -3.14 -1.57 -6.92
C VAL A 420 -1.84 -0.89 -6.47
N ASP A 421 -1.78 0.41 -6.65
CA ASP A 421 -0.63 1.24 -6.25
C ASP A 421 -0.45 1.34 -4.73
N ASN A 422 -1.54 1.37 -3.97
CA ASN A 422 -1.52 1.36 -2.51
C ASN A 422 -2.60 0.41 -1.97
N PRO A 423 -2.29 -0.53 -1.05
CA PRO A 423 -3.27 -1.49 -0.52
C PRO A 423 -4.38 -0.87 0.36
N VAL A 424 -4.11 0.27 1.01
CA VAL A 424 -5.02 0.92 1.97
C VAL A 424 -5.83 2.02 1.30
N PHE A 425 -5.17 2.85 0.47
CA PHE A 425 -5.79 3.93 -0.29
C PHE A 425 -5.49 3.79 -1.80
N PRO A 426 -6.08 2.79 -2.48
CA PRO A 426 -5.86 2.61 -3.92
C PRO A 426 -6.28 3.84 -4.71
N ARG A 427 -5.43 4.33 -5.60
CA ARG A 427 -5.78 5.36 -6.60
C ARG A 427 -5.72 4.85 -8.02
N ARG A 428 -4.91 3.83 -8.28
CA ARG A 428 -4.74 3.26 -9.62
C ARG A 428 -4.69 1.75 -9.55
N GLY A 429 -5.36 1.12 -10.50
CA GLY A 429 -5.31 -0.33 -10.71
C GLY A 429 -6.64 -1.01 -10.41
N ASN A 430 -6.61 -2.31 -10.14
CA ASN A 430 -7.83 -3.09 -9.92
C ASN A 430 -7.69 -4.21 -8.91
N VAL A 431 -8.84 -4.59 -8.38
CA VAL A 431 -9.05 -5.83 -7.63
C VAL A 431 -10.11 -6.63 -8.35
N ILE A 432 -9.76 -7.85 -8.76
CA ILE A 432 -10.65 -8.78 -9.46
C ILE A 432 -10.72 -10.05 -8.61
N ASN A 433 -11.92 -10.48 -8.24
CA ASN A 433 -12.16 -11.76 -7.59
C ASN A 433 -13.11 -12.58 -8.47
N THR A 434 -12.74 -13.83 -8.76
CA THR A 434 -13.56 -14.76 -9.53
C THR A 434 -13.62 -16.10 -8.83
N GLN A 435 -14.78 -16.72 -8.82
CA GLN A 435 -15.03 -18.01 -8.17
C GLN A 435 -15.90 -18.87 -9.07
N ILE A 436 -15.53 -20.15 -9.17
CA ILE A 436 -16.30 -21.17 -9.87
C ILE A 436 -16.45 -22.34 -8.91
N GLY A 437 -17.67 -22.82 -8.70
CA GLY A 437 -17.95 -23.97 -7.85
C GLY A 437 -18.97 -24.89 -8.51
N VAL A 438 -18.87 -26.18 -8.25
CA VAL A 438 -19.87 -27.15 -8.73
C VAL A 438 -20.34 -28.01 -7.58
N ALA A 439 -21.58 -28.45 -7.63
CA ALA A 439 -22.12 -29.47 -6.73
C ALA A 439 -22.93 -30.47 -7.54
N ALA A 440 -22.98 -31.71 -7.05
CA ALA A 440 -23.74 -32.79 -7.68
C ALA A 440 -24.67 -33.43 -6.65
N LYS A 441 -25.96 -33.46 -6.96
CA LYS A 441 -27.00 -34.08 -6.12
C LYS A 441 -26.62 -35.53 -5.80
N GLY A 442 -26.74 -35.89 -4.53
CA GLY A 442 -26.38 -37.23 -4.02
C GLY A 442 -24.93 -37.35 -3.51
N LEU A 443 -24.02 -36.45 -3.89
CA LEU A 443 -22.67 -36.37 -3.33
C LEU A 443 -22.62 -35.38 -2.17
N LEU A 444 -23.26 -35.75 -1.05
CA LEU A 444 -23.44 -34.87 0.12
C LEU A 444 -24.05 -33.50 -0.24
N SER A 445 -24.81 -33.45 -1.35
CA SER A 445 -25.46 -32.25 -1.86
C SER A 445 -26.91 -32.52 -2.21
N ASP A 446 -27.79 -31.58 -1.92
CA ASP A 446 -29.24 -31.71 -2.19
C ASP A 446 -29.61 -31.31 -3.63
N ALA A 447 -28.74 -30.54 -4.29
CA ALA A 447 -28.90 -30.07 -5.67
C ALA A 447 -27.63 -30.24 -6.50
N THR A 448 -27.82 -30.37 -7.82
CA THR A 448 -26.75 -30.23 -8.81
C THR A 448 -26.74 -28.79 -9.33
N PHE A 449 -25.63 -28.10 -9.20
CA PHE A 449 -25.51 -26.73 -9.70
C PHE A 449 -24.08 -26.36 -10.10
N LEU A 450 -23.96 -25.40 -11.00
CA LEU A 450 -22.74 -24.66 -11.31
C LEU A 450 -22.91 -23.24 -10.78
N ARG A 451 -22.00 -22.81 -9.92
CA ARG A 451 -21.91 -21.46 -9.38
C ARG A 451 -20.76 -20.72 -10.06
N VAL A 452 -21.06 -19.57 -10.63
CA VAL A 452 -20.06 -18.62 -11.15
C VAL A 452 -20.27 -17.29 -10.45
N TYR A 453 -19.21 -16.73 -9.89
CA TYR A 453 -19.23 -15.44 -9.20
C TYR A 453 -18.01 -14.61 -9.57
N GLY A 454 -18.20 -13.31 -9.78
CA GLY A 454 -17.15 -12.38 -10.14
C GLY A 454 -17.40 -10.99 -9.55
N ARG A 455 -16.36 -10.38 -8.99
CA ARG A 455 -16.37 -9.00 -8.50
C ARG A 455 -15.14 -8.26 -8.99
N ILE A 456 -15.35 -7.10 -9.60
CA ILE A 456 -14.31 -6.22 -10.12
C ILE A 456 -14.46 -4.86 -9.45
N ARG A 457 -13.35 -4.30 -8.97
CA ARG A 457 -13.23 -2.91 -8.56
C ARG A 457 -12.06 -2.28 -9.31
N GLN A 458 -12.33 -1.23 -10.06
CA GLN A 458 -11.36 -0.50 -10.89
C GLN A 458 -11.20 0.92 -10.34
N TYR A 459 -9.94 1.31 -10.15
CA TYR A 459 -9.54 2.64 -9.67
C TYR A 459 -8.85 3.38 -10.81
N VAL A 460 -9.38 4.55 -11.17
CA VAL A 460 -8.85 5.39 -12.26
C VAL A 460 -8.59 6.79 -11.72
N PRO A 461 -7.32 7.22 -11.62
CA PRO A 461 -7.01 8.56 -11.14
C PRO A 461 -7.51 9.62 -12.14
N VAL A 462 -8.07 10.72 -11.63
CA VAL A 462 -8.52 11.87 -12.42
C VAL A 462 -7.72 13.09 -11.96
N GLY A 463 -6.90 13.65 -12.86
CA GLY A 463 -5.98 14.73 -12.50
C GLY A 463 -5.00 14.33 -11.38
N ASN A 464 -4.65 15.29 -10.53
CA ASN A 464 -3.61 15.09 -9.51
C ASN A 464 -4.10 14.35 -8.26
N ARG A 465 -5.39 14.50 -7.88
CA ARG A 465 -5.90 14.03 -6.58
C ARG A 465 -7.16 13.17 -6.69
N ASP A 466 -8.04 13.49 -7.63
CA ASP A 466 -9.36 12.88 -7.73
C ASP A 466 -9.30 11.43 -8.22
N LEU A 467 -10.42 10.73 -8.04
CA LEU A 467 -10.52 9.31 -8.27
C LEU A 467 -11.89 8.94 -8.82
N PHE A 468 -11.90 8.18 -9.91
CA PHE A 468 -13.08 7.46 -10.36
C PHE A 468 -12.96 6.00 -9.91
N VAL A 469 -14.03 5.48 -9.30
CA VAL A 469 -14.14 4.08 -8.85
C VAL A 469 -15.31 3.43 -9.56
N ALA A 470 -15.03 2.35 -10.29
CA ALA A 470 -16.06 1.51 -10.89
C ALA A 470 -16.10 0.15 -10.18
N ARG A 471 -17.30 -0.35 -9.90
CA ARG A 471 -17.54 -1.66 -9.31
C ARG A 471 -18.50 -2.45 -10.21
N LEU A 472 -18.20 -3.72 -10.42
CA LEU A 472 -19.08 -4.67 -11.08
C LEU A 472 -19.09 -5.97 -10.26
N GLU A 473 -20.27 -6.54 -10.05
CA GLU A 473 -20.45 -7.80 -9.33
C GLU A 473 -21.51 -8.63 -10.05
N LEU A 474 -21.15 -9.85 -10.42
CA LEU A 474 -21.98 -10.79 -11.17
C LEU A 474 -21.99 -12.14 -10.45
N GLY A 475 -23.14 -12.77 -10.38
CA GLY A 475 -23.33 -14.08 -9.75
C GLY A 475 -24.40 -14.89 -10.47
N ALA A 476 -24.17 -16.19 -10.61
CA ALA A 476 -25.12 -17.10 -11.24
C ALA A 476 -25.01 -18.52 -10.64
N ASP A 477 -26.13 -19.02 -10.12
CA ASP A 477 -26.35 -20.40 -9.72
C ASP A 477 -27.20 -21.13 -10.77
N MET A 478 -26.51 -21.79 -11.69
CA MET A 478 -27.08 -22.55 -12.79
C MET A 478 -27.48 -23.95 -12.30
N THR A 479 -28.76 -24.23 -12.27
CA THR A 479 -29.33 -25.50 -11.81
C THR A 479 -30.64 -25.79 -12.54
N SER A 480 -30.97 -27.07 -12.68
CA SER A 480 -32.30 -27.56 -13.07
C SER A 480 -33.14 -27.99 -11.86
N ASN A 481 -32.56 -28.00 -10.66
CA ASN A 481 -33.27 -28.30 -9.42
C ASN A 481 -33.96 -27.04 -8.85
N ASP A 482 -34.77 -27.23 -7.81
CA ASP A 482 -35.31 -26.12 -7.04
C ASP A 482 -34.16 -25.30 -6.41
N PRO A 483 -34.08 -23.98 -6.64
CA PRO A 483 -33.09 -23.11 -6.03
C PRO A 483 -33.07 -23.14 -4.50
N ALA A 484 -34.18 -23.48 -3.84
CA ALA A 484 -34.24 -23.60 -2.38
C ALA A 484 -33.34 -24.72 -1.84
N LEU A 485 -32.98 -25.71 -2.67
CA LEU A 485 -32.05 -26.80 -2.33
C LEU A 485 -30.58 -26.37 -2.40
N ILE A 486 -30.28 -25.18 -2.94
CA ILE A 486 -28.94 -24.60 -2.90
C ILE A 486 -28.77 -23.86 -1.56
N PRO A 487 -27.68 -24.13 -0.80
CA PRO A 487 -27.34 -23.38 0.41
C PRO A 487 -27.56 -21.88 0.26
N ALA A 488 -28.34 -21.30 1.17
CA ALA A 488 -28.75 -19.90 1.12
C ALA A 488 -27.56 -18.92 1.09
N THR A 489 -26.43 -19.28 1.71
CA THR A 489 -25.17 -18.52 1.69
C THR A 489 -24.43 -18.55 0.36
N LEU A 490 -24.77 -19.48 -0.54
CA LEU A 490 -24.25 -19.53 -1.90
C LEU A 490 -25.08 -18.69 -2.88
N ARG A 491 -26.35 -18.48 -2.56
CA ARG A 491 -27.28 -17.63 -3.31
C ARG A 491 -27.05 -16.14 -3.03
N PHE A 492 -27.75 -15.28 -3.77
CA PHE A 492 -27.44 -13.84 -3.83
C PHE A 492 -28.59 -12.94 -3.37
N ARG A 493 -28.25 -11.85 -2.69
CA ARG A 493 -29.12 -10.69 -2.46
C ARG A 493 -28.37 -9.41 -2.83
N ALA A 494 -29.10 -8.34 -3.14
CA ALA A 494 -28.54 -7.02 -3.43
C ALA A 494 -29.14 -5.94 -2.52
N GLY A 495 -28.49 -4.77 -2.47
CA GLY A 495 -28.86 -3.64 -1.61
C GLY A 495 -27.94 -3.48 -0.39
N GLY A 496 -27.78 -2.24 0.08
CA GLY A 496 -26.83 -1.86 1.14
C GLY A 496 -25.59 -1.14 0.62
N THR A 497 -24.68 -0.80 1.53
CA THR A 497 -23.53 0.10 1.30
C THR A 497 -22.63 -0.38 0.16
N ASP A 498 -22.36 -1.69 0.14
CA ASP A 498 -21.38 -2.30 -0.75
C ASP A 498 -22.05 -2.98 -1.96
N SER A 499 -23.32 -2.64 -2.25
CA SER A 499 -24.14 -3.21 -3.32
C SER A 499 -24.88 -2.11 -4.12
N ILE A 500 -26.09 -1.73 -3.69
CA ILE A 500 -26.89 -0.65 -4.30
C ILE A 500 -27.30 0.29 -3.17
N ARG A 501 -26.58 1.40 -3.03
CA ARG A 501 -26.89 2.42 -2.01
C ARG A 501 -28.25 3.07 -2.31
N GLY A 502 -28.92 3.48 -1.25
CA GLY A 502 -30.34 3.89 -1.29
C GLY A 502 -31.35 2.77 -1.03
N TYR A 503 -30.89 1.52 -0.94
CA TYR A 503 -31.69 0.35 -0.55
C TYR A 503 -31.21 -0.22 0.80
N SER A 504 -32.11 -0.86 1.55
CA SER A 504 -31.74 -1.60 2.77
C SER A 504 -30.79 -2.73 2.44
N TYR A 505 -29.93 -3.06 3.40
CA TYR A 505 -29.00 -4.18 3.31
C TYR A 505 -29.70 -5.47 2.88
N GLN A 506 -29.31 -6.01 1.72
CA GLN A 506 -29.84 -7.23 1.13
C GLN A 506 -31.36 -7.25 0.82
N SER A 507 -32.01 -6.10 0.70
CA SER A 507 -33.46 -5.97 0.40
C SER A 507 -33.94 -6.37 -0.99
N ILE A 508 -33.03 -6.61 -1.92
CA ILE A 508 -33.36 -7.03 -3.28
C ILE A 508 -33.05 -8.52 -3.43
N GLY A 509 -34.07 -9.31 -3.74
CA GLY A 509 -34.01 -10.76 -3.88
C GLY A 509 -35.35 -11.33 -4.31
N THR A 510 -35.65 -12.56 -3.90
CA THR A 510 -36.91 -13.26 -4.22
C THR A 510 -37.93 -13.03 -3.09
N PRO A 511 -39.02 -12.29 -3.31
CA PRO A 511 -40.04 -12.09 -2.26
C PRO A 511 -40.71 -13.42 -1.86
N SER A 512 -40.89 -13.64 -0.56
CA SER A 512 -41.68 -14.75 0.00
C SER A 512 -42.43 -14.27 1.25
N GLY A 513 -43.74 -14.06 1.14
CA GLY A 513 -44.53 -13.45 2.20
C GLY A 513 -43.99 -12.06 2.58
N GLN A 514 -43.57 -11.91 3.84
CA GLN A 514 -42.93 -10.69 4.35
C GLN A 514 -41.40 -10.70 4.23
N SER A 515 -40.83 -11.82 3.79
CA SER A 515 -39.39 -12.04 3.73
C SER A 515 -38.84 -11.84 2.32
N VAL A 516 -37.54 -11.55 2.22
CA VAL A 516 -36.82 -11.54 0.94
C VAL A 516 -35.80 -12.66 0.92
N LEU A 517 -36.02 -13.72 0.15
CA LEU A 517 -35.13 -14.87 0.02
C LEU A 517 -33.97 -14.59 -0.95
N PRO A 518 -32.80 -15.24 -0.77
CA PRO A 518 -31.70 -15.10 -1.71
C PRO A 518 -32.00 -15.81 -3.05
N ALA A 519 -31.53 -15.21 -4.12
CA ALA A 519 -31.85 -15.54 -5.51
C ALA A 519 -30.68 -16.18 -6.26
N ARG A 520 -30.94 -16.74 -7.45
CA ARG A 520 -29.94 -17.46 -8.27
C ARG A 520 -28.98 -16.56 -9.02
N TYR A 521 -29.44 -15.40 -9.47
CA TYR A 521 -28.68 -14.50 -10.31
C TYR A 521 -28.50 -13.15 -9.63
N LEU A 522 -27.30 -12.59 -9.77
CA LEU A 522 -26.92 -11.28 -9.25
C LEU A 522 -26.24 -10.49 -10.37
N GLY A 523 -26.62 -9.22 -10.49
CA GLY A 523 -25.86 -8.27 -11.27
C GLY A 523 -25.93 -6.91 -10.60
N THR A 524 -24.81 -6.37 -10.13
CA THR A 524 -24.74 -5.01 -9.59
C THR A 524 -23.55 -4.26 -10.18
N GLY A 525 -23.76 -2.97 -10.43
CA GLY A 525 -22.78 -2.05 -10.96
C GLY A 525 -22.79 -0.75 -10.15
N SER A 526 -21.64 -0.10 -10.03
CA SER A 526 -21.53 1.21 -9.38
C SER A 526 -20.44 2.03 -10.03
N LEU A 527 -20.74 3.31 -10.25
CA LEU A 527 -19.79 4.34 -10.69
C LEU A 527 -19.75 5.43 -9.61
N GLU A 528 -18.57 5.72 -9.10
CA GLU A 528 -18.35 6.75 -8.08
C GLU A 528 -17.24 7.70 -8.53
N TYR A 529 -17.48 9.00 -8.44
CA TYR A 529 -16.45 10.03 -8.59
C TYR A 529 -16.17 10.65 -7.23
N GLN A 530 -14.90 10.65 -6.83
CA GLN A 530 -14.40 11.22 -5.58
C GLN A 530 -13.55 12.46 -5.87
N TYR A 531 -13.99 13.60 -5.34
CA TYR A 531 -13.30 14.88 -5.39
C TYR A 531 -12.55 15.14 -4.08
N TRP A 532 -11.22 15.21 -4.14
CA TRP A 532 -10.35 15.37 -2.96
C TRP A 532 -9.87 16.83 -2.81
N PHE A 533 -10.67 17.65 -2.14
CA PHE A 533 -10.36 19.07 -1.91
C PHE A 533 -9.24 19.30 -0.87
N LYS A 534 -8.98 18.32 0.01
CA LYS A 534 -7.79 18.26 0.89
C LYS A 534 -7.12 16.88 0.76
N PRO A 535 -5.86 16.71 1.20
CA PRO A 535 -5.18 15.41 1.16
C PRO A 535 -5.97 14.27 1.81
N ASP A 536 -6.68 14.56 2.90
CA ASP A 536 -7.39 13.55 3.70
C ASP A 536 -8.91 13.68 3.64
N TRP A 537 -9.46 14.75 3.04
CA TRP A 537 -10.90 15.00 2.97
C TRP A 537 -11.38 15.13 1.53
N GLY A 538 -12.44 14.39 1.22
CA GLY A 538 -13.07 14.41 -0.08
C GLY A 538 -14.58 14.29 -0.01
N ALA A 539 -15.21 14.59 -1.13
CA ALA A 539 -16.63 14.34 -1.38
C ALA A 539 -16.77 13.31 -2.49
N ALA A 540 -17.89 12.59 -2.53
CA ALA A 540 -18.19 11.62 -3.56
C ALA A 540 -19.60 11.83 -4.10
N VAL A 541 -19.77 11.54 -5.38
CA VAL A 541 -21.07 11.35 -6.02
C VAL A 541 -21.08 9.97 -6.66
N PHE A 542 -22.20 9.27 -6.57
CA PHE A 542 -22.28 7.90 -7.07
C PHE A 542 -23.60 7.58 -7.74
N TRP A 543 -23.53 6.60 -8.64
CA TRP A 543 -24.67 5.94 -9.24
C TRP A 543 -24.46 4.43 -9.19
N ASP A 544 -25.40 3.77 -8.51
CA ASP A 544 -25.44 2.33 -8.34
C ASP A 544 -26.64 1.77 -9.10
N MET A 545 -26.50 0.56 -9.62
CA MET A 545 -27.61 -0.18 -10.23
C MET A 545 -27.47 -1.67 -9.99
N GLY A 546 -28.57 -2.40 -10.07
CA GLY A 546 -28.50 -3.85 -10.13
C GLY A 546 -29.79 -4.58 -9.80
N THR A 547 -29.66 -5.89 -9.65
CA THR A 547 -30.76 -6.81 -9.41
C THR A 547 -30.26 -8.09 -8.75
N ALA A 548 -31.18 -8.79 -8.08
CA ALA A 548 -31.01 -10.18 -7.67
C ALA A 548 -32.33 -10.91 -7.98
N THR A 549 -32.28 -11.97 -8.79
CA THR A 549 -33.49 -12.62 -9.35
C THR A 549 -33.30 -14.11 -9.60
N ASN A 550 -34.41 -14.86 -9.61
CA ASN A 550 -34.43 -16.28 -10.01
C ASN A 550 -34.72 -16.47 -11.51
N ASN A 551 -35.24 -15.43 -12.18
CA ASN A 551 -35.56 -15.45 -13.60
C ASN A 551 -34.88 -14.27 -14.33
N LEU A 552 -34.29 -14.57 -15.49
CA LEU A 552 -33.64 -13.59 -16.36
C LEU A 552 -34.62 -12.94 -17.35
N ASP A 553 -35.83 -13.46 -17.50
CA ASP A 553 -36.87 -12.84 -18.30
C ASP A 553 -37.49 -11.65 -17.53
N GLY A 554 -37.57 -10.48 -18.17
CA GLY A 554 -38.20 -9.30 -17.59
C GLY A 554 -37.49 -8.73 -16.35
N ILE A 555 -36.14 -8.79 -16.32
CA ILE A 555 -35.33 -8.31 -15.20
C ILE A 555 -35.69 -6.88 -14.79
N LYS A 556 -36.04 -6.72 -13.52
CA LYS A 556 -36.17 -5.41 -12.89
C LYS A 556 -34.82 -4.94 -12.37
N ILE A 557 -34.37 -3.78 -12.87
CA ILE A 557 -33.14 -3.12 -12.41
C ILE A 557 -33.50 -2.03 -11.41
N TYR A 558 -32.86 -2.08 -10.24
CA TYR A 558 -32.96 -1.09 -9.19
C TYR A 558 -31.81 -0.09 -9.34
N HIS A 559 -32.07 1.18 -9.08
CA HIS A 559 -31.11 2.26 -9.25
C HIS A 559 -31.00 3.10 -7.97
N GLY A 560 -29.77 3.36 -7.55
CA GLY A 560 -29.43 4.23 -6.44
C GLY A 560 -28.57 5.38 -6.90
N VAL A 561 -28.85 6.60 -6.46
CA VAL A 561 -27.97 7.77 -6.69
C VAL A 561 -27.70 8.45 -5.37
N GLY A 562 -26.53 9.06 -5.21
CA GLY A 562 -26.27 9.74 -3.95
C GLY A 562 -24.97 10.52 -3.91
N VAL A 563 -24.74 11.08 -2.73
CA VAL A 563 -23.57 11.88 -2.39
C VAL A 563 -22.98 11.37 -1.09
N GLY A 564 -21.69 11.64 -0.86
CA GLY A 564 -21.05 11.24 0.39
C GLY A 564 -19.78 11.99 0.74
N ALA A 565 -19.35 11.85 1.98
CA ALA A 565 -18.07 12.33 2.48
C ALA A 565 -17.06 11.17 2.55
N ARG A 566 -15.80 11.48 2.25
CA ARG A 566 -14.66 10.56 2.30
C ARG A 566 -13.61 11.14 3.24
N TRP A 567 -13.16 10.35 4.20
CA TRP A 567 -12.08 10.75 5.09
C TRP A 567 -11.01 9.65 5.17
N ARG A 568 -9.76 10.03 4.91
CA ARG A 568 -8.57 9.19 5.14
C ARG A 568 -8.14 9.38 6.59
N SER A 569 -8.71 8.60 7.50
CA SER A 569 -8.31 8.67 8.90
C SER A 569 -6.99 7.88 9.13
N PRO A 570 -6.25 8.16 10.22
CA PRO A 570 -5.04 7.41 10.57
C PRO A 570 -5.28 5.90 10.78
N VAL A 571 -6.53 5.50 11.02
CA VAL A 571 -6.93 4.13 11.34
C VAL A 571 -7.66 3.42 10.19
N GLY A 572 -7.87 4.11 9.05
CA GLY A 572 -8.51 3.54 7.86
C GLY A 572 -9.44 4.52 7.12
N PRO A 573 -10.00 4.11 5.97
CA PRO A 573 -10.96 4.91 5.22
C PRO A 573 -12.32 4.97 5.93
N VAL A 574 -12.89 6.17 6.02
CA VAL A 574 -14.25 6.40 6.55
C VAL A 574 -15.14 6.90 5.42
N GLN A 575 -16.34 6.33 5.33
CA GLN A 575 -17.34 6.66 4.31
C GLN A 575 -18.68 6.98 4.96
N LEU A 576 -19.23 8.14 4.61
CA LEU A 576 -20.55 8.60 5.01
C LEU A 576 -21.33 8.98 3.76
N ASP A 577 -22.30 8.16 3.37
CA ASP A 577 -23.07 8.33 2.15
C ASP A 577 -24.55 8.57 2.47
N ILE A 578 -25.23 9.31 1.61
CA ILE A 578 -26.69 9.38 1.56
C ILE A 578 -27.11 8.97 0.16
N GLY A 579 -27.74 7.80 0.06
CA GLY A 579 -28.26 7.26 -1.20
C GLY A 579 -29.78 7.43 -1.30
N TYR A 580 -30.27 7.73 -2.49
CA TYR A 580 -31.68 7.75 -2.85
C TYR A 580 -32.01 6.57 -3.76
N GLY A 581 -32.85 5.65 -3.28
CA GLY A 581 -33.32 4.50 -4.06
C GLY A 581 -34.48 4.91 -4.97
N ILE A 582 -34.25 4.99 -6.28
CA ILE A 582 -35.19 5.57 -7.25
C ILE A 582 -36.54 4.83 -7.23
N GLN A 583 -36.51 3.50 -7.20
CA GLN A 583 -37.72 2.68 -7.22
C GLN A 583 -38.46 2.69 -5.86
N GLN A 584 -37.75 2.89 -4.74
CA GLN A 584 -38.36 2.95 -3.40
C GLN A 584 -38.77 4.38 -3.01
N LYS A 585 -38.24 5.40 -3.71
CA LYS A 585 -38.42 6.83 -3.41
C LYS A 585 -38.02 7.18 -1.96
N GLN A 586 -36.94 6.57 -1.47
CA GLN A 586 -36.46 6.73 -0.10
C GLN A 586 -34.97 7.11 -0.06
N PHE A 587 -34.64 8.02 0.86
CA PHE A 587 -33.26 8.28 1.24
C PHE A 587 -32.81 7.29 2.31
N ARG A 588 -31.56 6.83 2.21
CA ARG A 588 -30.93 5.96 3.19
C ARG A 588 -29.50 6.43 3.47
N PRO A 589 -29.16 6.68 4.75
CA PRO A 589 -27.77 6.89 5.13
C PRO A 589 -27.02 5.56 5.06
N HIS A 590 -25.77 5.62 4.60
CA HIS A 590 -24.82 4.51 4.66
C HIS A 590 -23.56 4.98 5.38
N ILE A 591 -23.14 4.23 6.39
CA ILE A 591 -21.95 4.55 7.19
C ILE A 591 -21.07 3.31 7.18
N SER A 592 -19.77 3.51 6.97
CA SER A 592 -18.76 2.49 7.18
C SER A 592 -17.58 3.08 7.94
N LEU A 593 -17.37 2.54 9.15
CA LEU A 593 -16.26 2.89 10.03
C LEU A 593 -15.71 1.61 10.67
N GLY A 594 -14.39 1.44 10.65
CA GLY A 594 -13.73 0.35 11.34
C GLY A 594 -12.34 0.77 11.80
N VAL A 595 -11.97 0.34 13.00
CA VAL A 595 -10.64 0.50 13.58
C VAL A 595 -10.16 -0.87 14.02
N ALA A 596 -8.95 -1.25 13.60
CA ALA A 596 -8.27 -2.46 14.04
C ALA A 596 -7.06 -2.08 14.89
N PHE A 597 -6.79 -2.89 15.91
CA PHE A 597 -5.74 -2.76 16.92
C PHE A 597 -4.86 -4.01 16.96
#